data_AF-A0A7J2HGU5-F1
#
_entry.id   AF-A0A7J2HGU5-F1
#
_cell.length_a   1.000
_cell.length_b   1.000
_cell.length_c   1.000
_cell.angle_alpha   90.00
_cell.angle_beta   90.00
_cell.angle_gamma   90.00
#
_symmetry.space_group_name_H-M   'P 1'
#
loop_
_entity.id
_entity.type
_entity.pdbx_description
1 polymer ?
#
loop_
_entity_poly.entity_id
_entity_poly.type
_entity_poly.pdbx_seq_one_letter_code
_entity_poly.pdbx_strand_id
1 'polypeptide(L)'
;MLGSNGLRALKYHLERKLGENIYDVFYDNPCRFYRGLKGFLGFGAEPLMRLIARRLVEEGYIQGLTPQKLLELLNNCDESSEAVIKSSFKIPSRRKL
;
A
#
# COMPACT_ATOMS: atom_id res chain seq x y z
N MET A 1 -1.72 4.91 -16.59
CA MET A 1 -0.89 5.15 -15.39
C MET A 1 -0.93 6.63 -15.08
N LEU A 2 -1.01 7.02 -13.80
CA LEU A 2 -0.97 8.43 -13.42
C LEU A 2 0.38 9.00 -13.88
N GLY A 3 0.37 10.06 -14.70
CA GLY A 3 1.61 10.78 -15.00
C GLY A 3 2.26 11.34 -13.72
N SER A 4 3.50 11.81 -13.80
CA SER A 4 4.26 12.35 -12.66
C SER A 4 3.48 13.40 -11.84
N ASN A 5 2.72 14.26 -12.51
CA ASN A 5 1.87 15.26 -11.89
C ASN A 5 0.68 14.65 -11.12
N GLY A 6 0.08 13.58 -11.67
CA GLY A 6 -1.01 12.86 -11.01
C GLY A 6 -0.54 12.11 -9.77
N LEU A 7 0.66 11.52 -9.80
CA LEU A 7 1.25 10.87 -8.63
C LEU A 7 1.56 11.87 -7.51
N ARG A 8 2.10 13.05 -7.86
CA ARG A 8 2.35 14.13 -6.89
C ARG A 8 1.05 14.64 -6.26
N ALA A 9 0.01 14.84 -7.06
CA ALA A 9 -1.30 15.29 -6.57
C ALA A 9 -1.95 14.26 -5.62
N LEU A 10 -1.87 12.97 -5.97
CA LEU A 10 -2.32 11.85 -5.14
C LEU A 10 -1.56 11.81 -3.82
N LYS A 11 -0.22 11.85 -3.88
CA LYS A 11 0.66 11.87 -2.70
C LYS A 11 0.28 13.03 -1.78
N TYR A 12 0.22 14.25 -2.31
CA TYR A 12 -0.14 15.44 -1.54
C TYR A 12 -1.51 15.32 -0.86
N HIS A 13 -2.52 14.82 -1.56
CA HIS A 13 -3.85 14.63 -0.97
C HIS A 13 -3.86 13.61 0.16
N LEU A 14 -3.17 12.49 -0.03
CA LEU A 14 -3.10 11.44 0.99
C LEU A 14 -2.31 11.91 2.20
N GLU A 15 -1.15 12.54 2.02
CA GLU A 15 -0.35 13.08 3.13
C GLU A 15 -1.13 14.14 3.92
N ARG A 16 -1.85 15.04 3.24
CA ARG A 16 -2.70 16.03 3.91
C ARG A 16 -3.84 15.39 4.70
N LYS A 17 -4.45 14.32 4.18
CA LYS A 17 -5.54 13.61 4.83
C LYS A 17 -5.07 12.76 6.00
N LEU A 18 -3.88 12.16 5.89
CA LEU A 18 -3.29 11.29 6.89
C LEU A 18 -2.44 12.05 7.92
N GLY A 19 -2.04 13.29 7.63
CA GLY A 19 -1.17 14.09 8.50
C GLY A 19 0.26 13.54 8.61
N GLU A 20 0.66 12.65 7.71
CA GLU A 20 1.88 11.87 7.80
C GLU A 20 2.36 11.45 6.40
N ASN A 21 3.65 11.14 6.26
CA ASN A 21 4.22 10.66 5.01
C ASN A 21 3.55 9.35 4.58
N ILE A 22 3.13 9.27 3.31
CA ILE A 22 2.36 8.12 2.81
C ILE A 22 3.11 6.79 2.86
N TYR A 23 4.43 6.79 2.77
CA TYR A 23 5.24 5.57 2.80
C TYR A 23 5.34 5.03 4.22
N ASP A 24 5.51 5.92 5.20
CA ASP A 24 5.53 5.57 6.62
C ASP A 24 4.16 5.01 7.03
N VAL A 25 3.07 5.68 6.65
CA VAL A 25 1.71 5.16 6.90
C VAL A 25 1.49 3.81 6.25
N PHE A 26 1.97 3.59 5.02
CA PHE A 26 1.81 2.30 4.36
C PHE A 26 2.56 1.17 5.09
N TYR A 27 3.75 1.45 5.63
CA TYR A 27 4.54 0.49 6.37
C TYR A 27 3.99 0.23 7.77
N ASP A 28 3.70 1.29 8.53
CA ASP A 28 3.29 1.22 9.93
C ASP A 28 1.82 0.87 10.10
N ASN A 29 0.96 1.30 9.17
CA ASN A 29 -0.48 1.02 9.21
C ASN A 29 -1.05 0.89 7.77
N PRO A 30 -0.78 -0.25 7.09
CA PRO A 30 -1.22 -0.48 5.71
C PRO A 30 -2.74 -0.35 5.53
N CYS A 31 -3.50 -0.71 6.57
CA CYS A 31 -4.96 -0.57 6.63
C CYS A 31 -5.40 0.90 6.56
N ARG A 32 -4.78 1.78 7.36
CA ARG A 32 -5.02 3.22 7.37
C ARG A 32 -4.66 3.86 6.04
N PHE A 33 -3.52 3.47 5.45
CA PHE A 33 -3.15 3.91 4.10
C PHE A 33 -4.25 3.56 3.09
N TYR A 34 -4.67 2.30 3.05
CA TYR A 34 -5.64 1.84 2.06
C TYR A 34 -7.04 2.45 2.23
N ARG A 35 -7.49 2.66 3.48
CA ARG A 35 -8.71 3.45 3.76
C ARG A 35 -8.58 4.89 3.29
N GLY A 36 -7.42 5.52 3.50
CA GLY A 36 -7.10 6.86 2.98
C GLY A 36 -7.23 6.91 1.46
N LEU A 37 -6.63 5.93 0.78
CA LEU A 37 -6.68 5.75 -0.68
C LEU A 37 -8.12 5.56 -1.19
N LYS A 38 -8.90 4.67 -0.58
CA LYS A 38 -10.32 4.47 -0.88
C LYS A 38 -11.12 5.75 -0.72
N GLY A 39 -10.90 6.48 0.36
CA GLY A 39 -11.61 7.73 0.60
C GLY A 39 -11.20 8.89 -0.30
N PHE A 40 -10.18 8.73 -1.17
CA PHE A 40 -9.81 9.72 -2.19
C PHE A 40 -10.17 9.26 -3.61
N LEU A 41 -9.88 8.01 -3.95
CA LEU A 41 -10.09 7.46 -5.30
C LEU A 41 -11.43 6.71 -5.47
N GLY A 42 -12.17 6.48 -4.39
CA GLY A 42 -13.38 5.66 -4.41
C GLY A 42 -13.10 4.26 -4.97
N PHE A 43 -13.91 3.83 -5.94
CA PHE A 43 -13.76 2.55 -6.63
C PHE A 43 -12.41 2.40 -7.38
N GLY A 44 -11.74 3.51 -7.71
CA GLY A 44 -10.43 3.48 -8.35
C GLY A 44 -9.27 3.04 -7.43
N ALA A 45 -9.50 3.00 -6.12
CA ALA A 45 -8.47 2.60 -5.15
C ALA A 45 -8.07 1.13 -5.27
N GLU A 46 -9.04 0.23 -5.47
CA GLU A 46 -8.74 -1.21 -5.51
C GLU A 46 -7.91 -1.60 -6.75
N PRO A 47 -8.25 -1.20 -7.98
CA PRO A 47 -7.41 -1.47 -9.15
C PRO A 47 -6.00 -0.90 -9.00
N LEU A 48 -5.86 0.31 -8.45
CA LEU A 48 -4.55 0.90 -8.19
C LEU A 48 -3.77 0.11 -7.15
N MET A 49 -4.40 -0.25 -6.03
CA MET A 49 -3.76 -1.03 -4.97
C MET A 49 -3.38 -2.43 -5.46
N ARG A 50 -4.15 -3.03 -6.37
CA ARG A 50 -3.81 -4.29 -7.04
C ARG A 50 -2.51 -4.20 -7.84
N LEU A 51 -2.32 -3.10 -8.56
CA LEU A 51 -1.09 -2.83 -9.31
C LEU A 51 0.11 -2.65 -8.37
N ILE A 52 -0.08 -1.92 -7.27
CA ILE A 52 0.95 -1.73 -6.23
C ILE A 52 1.30 -3.09 -5.60
N ALA A 53 0.30 -3.85 -5.17
CA ALA A 53 0.46 -5.18 -4.59
C ALA A 53 1.24 -6.12 -5.51
N ARG A 54 0.90 -6.14 -6.80
CA ARG A 54 1.61 -6.91 -7.82
C ARG A 54 3.09 -6.52 -7.88
N ARG A 55 3.40 -5.22 -7.95
CA ARG A 55 4.79 -4.74 -7.96
C ARG A 55 5.55 -5.14 -6.69
N LEU A 56 4.95 -4.97 -5.52
CA LEU A 56 5.60 -5.31 -4.24
C LEU A 56 5.94 -6.80 -4.13
N VAL A 57 5.07 -7.67 -4.63
CA VAL A 57 5.31 -9.12 -4.67
C VAL A 57 6.36 -9.48 -5.73
N GLU A 58 6.23 -8.96 -6.95
CA GLU A 58 7.19 -9.21 -8.05
C GLU A 58 8.61 -8.74 -7.71
N GLU A 59 8.74 -7.62 -6.99
CA GLU A 59 10.04 -7.06 -6.59
C GLU A 59 10.57 -7.66 -5.28
N GLY A 60 9.80 -8.54 -4.63
CA GLY A 60 10.21 -9.30 -3.45
C GLY A 60 10.14 -8.52 -2.14
N TYR A 61 9.48 -7.36 -2.11
CA TYR A 61 9.22 -6.59 -0.89
C TYR A 61 8.17 -7.24 0.01
N ILE A 62 7.25 -8.00 -0.59
CA ILE A 62 6.24 -8.80 0.11
C ILE A 62 6.45 -10.28 -0.25
N GLN A 63 6.56 -11.14 0.76
CA GLN A 63 6.72 -12.59 0.60
C GLN A 63 5.59 -13.36 1.26
N GLY A 64 5.31 -14.56 0.74
CA GLY A 64 4.26 -15.43 1.29
C GLY A 64 2.82 -14.99 0.99
N LEU A 65 2.63 -13.87 0.27
CA LEU A 65 1.32 -13.38 -0.13
C LEU A 65 1.22 -13.23 -1.66
N THR A 66 0.04 -13.52 -2.20
CA THR A 66 -0.34 -13.13 -3.56
C THR A 66 -0.89 -11.69 -3.54
N PRO A 67 -0.89 -10.97 -4.68
CA PRO A 67 -1.48 -9.63 -4.75
C PRO A 67 -2.96 -9.60 -4.35
N GLN A 68 -3.70 -10.65 -4.72
CA GLN A 68 -5.11 -10.82 -4.34
C GLN A 68 -5.24 -11.00 -2.82
N LYS A 69 -4.39 -11.83 -2.21
CA LYS A 69 -4.45 -12.06 -0.76
C LYS A 69 -4.11 -10.81 0.03
N LEU A 70 -3.14 -10.02 -0.43
CA LEU A 70 -2.82 -8.74 0.18
C LEU A 70 -4.03 -7.78 0.16
N LEU A 71 -4.77 -7.71 -0.95
CA LEU A 71 -5.98 -6.89 -1.04
C LEU A 71 -7.09 -7.37 -0.10
N GLU A 72 -7.30 -8.68 0.04
CA GLU A 72 -8.26 -9.23 0.99
C GLU A 72 -7.95 -8.80 2.43
N LEU A 73 -6.69 -8.94 2.85
CA LEU A 73 -6.23 -8.53 4.18
C LEU A 73 -6.41 -7.02 4.39
N LEU A 74 -6.08 -6.21 3.38
CA LEU A 74 -6.32 -4.77 3.38
C LEU A 74 -7.81 -4.40 3.39
N ASN A 75 -8.70 -5.25 2.90
CA ASN A 75 -10.14 -5.02 2.96
C ASN A 75 -10.71 -5.36 4.34
N ASN A 76 -10.25 -6.45 4.96
CA ASN A 76 -10.69 -6.87 6.29
C ASN A 76 -10.24 -5.88 7.37
N CYS A 77 -8.97 -5.43 7.31
CA CYS A 77 -8.38 -4.48 8.28
C CYS A 77 -8.60 -4.86 9.75
N ASP A 78 -8.63 -6.15 10.09
CA ASP A 78 -8.59 -6.62 11.47
C ASP A 78 -7.13 -6.79 11.94
N GLU A 79 -6.95 -6.94 13.26
CA GLU A 79 -5.63 -7.04 13.88
C GLU A 79 -4.81 -8.22 13.33
N SER A 80 -5.45 -9.35 13.09
CA SER A 80 -4.84 -10.53 12.48
C SER A 80 -4.37 -10.25 11.05
N SER A 81 -5.20 -9.60 10.25
CA SER A 81 -4.90 -9.25 8.86
C SER A 81 -3.74 -8.27 8.80
N GLU A 82 -3.72 -7.27 9.68
CA GLU A 82 -2.64 -6.30 9.77
C GLU A 82 -1.32 -6.95 10.19
N ALA A 83 -1.34 -7.87 11.16
CA ALA A 83 -0.16 -8.63 11.56
C ALA A 83 0.41 -9.49 10.42
N VAL A 84 -0.45 -10.13 9.62
CA VAL A 84 -0.04 -10.90 8.44
C VAL A 84 0.60 -9.99 7.38
N ILE A 85 0.01 -8.81 7.11
CA ILE A 85 0.60 -7.86 6.17
C ILE A 85 1.98 -7.40 6.66
N LYS A 86 2.08 -7.00 7.93
CA LYS A 86 3.33 -6.51 8.52
C LYS A 86 4.45 -7.55 8.46
N SER A 87 4.15 -8.79 8.84
CA SER A 87 5.13 -9.89 8.81
C SER A 87 5.53 -10.33 7.40
N SER A 88 4.72 -10.02 6.38
CA SER A 88 5.03 -10.31 4.98
C SER A 88 6.07 -9.36 4.37
N PHE A 89 6.26 -8.17 4.95
CA PHE A 89 7.26 -7.22 4.47
C PHE A 89 8.67 -7.73 4.76
N LYS A 90 9.51 -7.75 3.73
CA LYS A 90 10.96 -7.86 3.93
C LYS A 90 11.57 -6.46 4.00
N ILE A 91 12.48 -6.29 4.97
CA ILE A 91 13.46 -5.21 4.90
C ILE A 91 14.33 -5.54 3.68
N PRO A 92 14.37 -4.69 2.64
CA PRO A 92 15.17 -4.99 1.47
C PRO A 92 16.64 -5.04 1.89
N SER A 93 17.28 -6.19 1.70
CA SER A 93 18.74 -6.28 1.64
C SER A 93 19.18 -5.29 0.58
N ARG A 94 19.81 -4.17 1.01
CA ARG A 94 20.26 -3.05 0.16
C ARG A 94 20.61 -3.55 -1.25
N ARG A 95 19.80 -3.22 -2.26
CA ARG A 95 20.28 -3.30 -3.64
C ARG A 95 21.43 -2.30 -3.71
N LYS A 96 22.66 -2.80 -3.86
CA LYS A 96 23.80 -1.97 -4.23
C LYS A 96 23.38 -1.21 -5.50
N LEU A 97 23.39 0.12 -5.38
CA LEU A 97 23.32 1.06 -6.49
C LEU A 97 24.43 0.75 -7.50
#